data_AF-A0A919QHW3-F1
#
_entry.id   AF-A0A919QHW3-F1
#
_cell.length_a   1.000
_cell.length_b   1.000
_cell.length_c   1.000
_cell.angle_alpha   90.00
_cell.angle_beta   90.00
_cell.angle_gamma   90.00
#
_symmetry.space_group_name_H-M   'P 1'
#
loop_
_entity.id
_entity.type
_entity.pdbx_description
1 polymer ?
#
loop_
_entity_poly.entity_id
_entity_poly.type
_entity_poly.pdbx_seq_one_letter_code
_entity_poly.pdbx_strand_id
1 'polypeptide(L)'
;MGGRIRLEDRECPLSTTVQHVGEWWTLLILHDAFDGYTRFDQFQESMGISSSMLTTRLKTLVADGLMERRPYQSNPVRYEYVLTDLGRSLRPVIVALAAWGNSRLAPEQRSMILVEAESGEAVEPVVVDARTGRRLDDSDAYVFAAGPAAGPGMRDRYAARRVIR
;
A
#
# COMPACT_ATOMS: atom_id res chain seq x y z
N MET A 1 -14.22 -3.18 15.47
CA MET A 1 -15.64 -3.39 15.09
C MET A 1 -15.69 -3.49 13.57
N GLY A 2 -15.49 -4.69 13.02
CA GLY A 2 -15.34 -4.90 11.59
C GLY A 2 -16.66 -4.65 10.86
N GLY A 3 -16.71 -3.58 10.07
CA GLY A 3 -17.85 -3.28 9.21
C GLY A 3 -18.05 -4.40 8.20
N ARG A 4 -19.28 -4.93 8.13
CA ARG A 4 -19.67 -5.97 7.18
C ARG A 4 -19.60 -5.37 5.77
N ILE A 5 -18.57 -5.75 5.01
CA ILE A 5 -18.35 -5.30 3.63
C ILE A 5 -19.49 -5.84 2.75
N ARG A 6 -20.18 -4.96 2.00
CA ARG A 6 -21.25 -5.39 1.09
C ARG A 6 -20.63 -6.18 -0.06
N LEU A 7 -21.39 -7.08 -0.70
CA LEU A 7 -20.91 -7.83 -1.88
C LEU A 7 -20.37 -6.90 -2.98
N GLU A 8 -21.04 -5.77 -3.16
CA GLU A 8 -20.71 -4.67 -4.06
C GLU A 8 -19.32 -4.05 -3.77
N ASP A 9 -18.95 -3.99 -2.48
CA ASP A 9 -17.67 -3.47 -2.03
C ASP A 9 -16.54 -4.50 -2.20
N ARG A 10 -16.85 -5.80 -2.32
CA ARG A 10 -15.83 -6.85 -2.60
C ARG A 10 -15.41 -6.87 -4.07
N GLU A 11 -16.25 -6.37 -4.97
CA GLU A 11 -15.94 -6.23 -6.39
C GLU A 11 -15.10 -4.97 -6.69
N CYS A 12 -14.98 -4.04 -5.72
CA CYS A 12 -14.22 -2.80 -5.87
C CYS A 12 -12.72 -3.02 -5.58
N PRO A 13 -11.79 -2.81 -6.53
CA PRO A 13 -10.35 -2.98 -6.29
C PRO A 13 -9.80 -2.08 -5.18
N LEU A 14 -10.36 -0.88 -5.01
CA LEU A 14 -9.96 0.05 -3.95
C LEU A 14 -10.31 -0.49 -2.56
N SER A 15 -11.43 -1.22 -2.43
CA SER A 15 -11.82 -1.84 -1.16
C SER A 15 -10.84 -2.92 -0.75
N THR A 16 -10.37 -3.74 -1.69
CA THR A 16 -9.31 -4.72 -1.44
C THR A 16 -8.03 -4.04 -0.98
N THR A 17 -7.59 -2.99 -1.68
CA THR A 17 -6.41 -2.22 -1.27
C THR A 17 -6.59 -1.64 0.14
N VAL A 18 -7.70 -0.97 0.43
CA VAL A 18 -7.98 -0.37 1.75
C VAL A 18 -8.13 -1.41 2.86
N GLN A 19 -8.60 -2.62 2.58
CA GLN A 19 -8.63 -3.70 3.58
C GLN A 19 -7.21 -4.07 4.05
N HIS A 20 -6.23 -4.03 3.14
CA HIS A 20 -4.85 -4.38 3.45
C HIS A 20 -4.01 -3.19 3.89
N VAL A 21 -4.21 -1.99 3.32
CA VAL A 21 -3.35 -0.80 3.56
C VAL A 21 -4.07 0.35 4.27
N GLY A 22 -5.36 0.23 4.57
CA GLY A 22 -6.17 1.27 5.21
C GLY A 22 -5.96 1.40 6.72
N GLU A 23 -5.09 0.57 7.30
CA GLU A 23 -4.76 0.60 8.71
C GLU A 23 -3.35 1.20 8.88
N TRP A 24 -3.26 2.25 9.70
CA TRP A 24 -2.06 3.09 9.85
C TRP A 24 -0.79 2.29 10.17
N TRP A 25 -0.87 1.32 11.09
CA TRP A 25 0.30 0.50 11.46
C TRP A 25 0.72 -0.42 10.33
N THR A 26 -0.21 -0.85 9.49
CA THR A 26 0.11 -1.71 8.35
C THR A 26 0.93 -0.96 7.31
N LEU A 27 0.63 0.31 7.05
CA LEU A 27 1.46 1.17 6.20
C LEU A 27 2.87 1.37 6.76
N LEU A 28 2.99 1.61 8.07
CA LEU A 28 4.28 1.82 8.71
C LEU A 28 5.13 0.54 8.73
N ILE A 29 4.54 -0.63 9.02
CA ILE A 29 5.25 -1.91 8.95
C ILE A 29 5.75 -2.18 7.52
N LEU A 30 4.91 -1.93 6.51
CA LEU A 30 5.32 -2.10 5.11
C LEU A 30 6.45 -1.13 4.75
N HIS A 31 6.38 0.13 5.21
CA HIS A 31 7.44 1.12 5.00
C HIS A 31 8.77 0.67 5.61
N ASP A 32 8.79 0.33 6.91
CA ASP A 32 9.99 -0.21 7.58
C ASP A 32 10.53 -1.46 6.85
N ALA A 33 9.64 -2.35 6.40
CA ALA A 33 10.04 -3.56 5.69
C ALA A 33 10.65 -3.27 4.31
N PHE A 34 10.22 -2.20 3.62
CA PHE A 34 10.86 -1.73 2.39
C PHE A 34 12.25 -1.15 2.63
N ASP A 35 12.51 -0.64 3.83
CA ASP A 35 13.80 -0.13 4.28
C ASP A 35 14.70 -1.24 4.87
N GLY A 36 14.23 -2.50 4.81
CA GLY A 36 15.03 -3.69 5.15
C GLY A 36 14.84 -4.19 6.59
N TYR A 37 13.87 -3.66 7.33
CA TYR A 37 13.54 -4.14 8.67
C TYR A 37 12.88 -5.51 8.54
N THR A 38 13.34 -6.50 9.29
CA THR A 38 12.78 -7.85 9.25
C THR A 38 12.46 -8.42 10.63
N ARG A 39 13.01 -7.84 11.69
CA ARG A 39 12.88 -8.38 13.06
C ARG A 39 11.84 -7.60 13.87
N PHE A 40 11.20 -8.30 14.79
CA PHE A 40 10.13 -7.75 15.63
C PHE A 40 10.58 -6.55 16.47
N ASP A 41 11.77 -6.63 17.05
CA ASP A 41 12.39 -5.56 17.85
C ASP A 41 12.64 -4.31 17.00
N GLN A 42 13.16 -4.47 15.78
CA GLN A 42 13.38 -3.36 14.86
C GLN A 42 12.09 -2.60 14.54
N PHE A 43 11.01 -3.31 14.19
CA PHE A 43 9.71 -2.69 13.96
C PHE A 43 9.17 -2.01 15.22
N GLN A 44 9.29 -2.66 16.38
CA GLN A 44 8.79 -2.13 17.63
C GLN A 44 9.51 -0.82 18.03
N GLU A 45 10.83 -0.81 17.92
CA GLU A 45 11.68 0.33 18.25
C GLU A 45 11.47 1.50 17.28
N SER A 46 11.36 1.22 15.96
CA SER A 46 11.12 2.24 14.93
C SER A 46 9.82 3.02 15.18
N MET A 47 8.72 2.30 15.42
CA MET A 47 7.37 2.89 15.47
C MET A 47 6.89 3.25 16.88
N GLY A 48 7.55 2.79 17.95
CA GLY A 48 7.05 2.93 19.32
C GLY A 48 5.72 2.19 19.57
N ILE A 49 5.41 1.18 18.77
CA ILE A 49 4.16 0.41 18.81
C ILE A 49 4.16 -0.59 19.98
N SER A 50 3.00 -0.87 20.57
CA SER A 50 2.89 -1.90 21.59
C SER A 50 3.13 -3.31 21.02
N SER A 51 3.76 -4.20 21.78
CA SER A 51 4.04 -5.57 21.31
C SER A 51 2.77 -6.34 20.93
N SER A 52 1.65 -6.10 21.64
CA SER A 52 0.37 -6.75 21.34
C SER A 52 -0.23 -6.28 20.02
N MET A 53 -0.15 -4.98 19.71
CA MET A 53 -0.60 -4.44 18.43
C MET A 53 0.30 -4.92 17.31
N LEU A 54 1.62 -4.82 17.46
CA LEU A 54 2.57 -5.29 16.44
C LEU A 54 2.39 -6.78 16.12
N THR A 55 2.22 -7.61 17.16
CA THR A 55 1.92 -9.04 16.99
C THR A 55 0.64 -9.26 16.18
N THR A 56 -0.41 -8.48 16.47
CA THR A 56 -1.68 -8.58 15.75
C THR A 56 -1.50 -8.21 14.27
N ARG A 57 -0.79 -7.12 13.99
CA ARG A 57 -0.56 -6.64 12.63
C ARG A 57 0.30 -7.57 11.80
N LEU A 58 1.42 -8.05 12.34
CA LEU A 58 2.27 -9.02 11.66
C LEU A 58 1.55 -10.33 11.38
N LYS A 59 0.68 -10.79 12.29
CA LYS A 59 -0.18 -11.97 12.03
C LYS A 59 -1.14 -11.73 10.87
N THR A 60 -1.77 -10.56 10.78
CA THR A 60 -2.64 -10.20 9.66
C THR A 60 -1.86 -10.15 8.35
N LEU A 61 -0.71 -9.47 8.32
CA LEU A 61 0.13 -9.37 7.13
C LEU A 61 0.60 -10.74 6.62
N VAL A 62 0.91 -11.67 7.53
CA VAL A 62 1.25 -13.05 7.17
C VAL A 62 0.04 -13.82 6.66
N ALA A 63 -1.12 -13.68 7.32
CA ALA A 63 -2.35 -14.34 6.89
C ALA A 63 -2.83 -13.86 5.50
N ASP A 64 -2.63 -12.59 5.20
CA ASP A 64 -2.96 -11.97 3.91
C ASP A 64 -1.90 -12.27 2.82
N GLY A 65 -0.81 -12.96 3.17
CA GLY A 65 0.24 -13.33 2.23
C GLY A 65 1.16 -12.19 1.82
N LEU A 66 1.12 -11.05 2.52
CA LEU A 66 1.99 -9.89 2.28
C LEU A 66 3.38 -10.08 2.91
N MET A 67 3.45 -10.84 4.00
CA MET A 67 4.70 -11.21 4.65
C MET A 67 4.80 -12.70 4.88
N GLU A 68 6.02 -13.20 4.95
CA GLU A 68 6.33 -14.55 5.40
C GLU A 68 7.04 -14.48 6.75
N ARG A 69 6.62 -15.32 7.70
CA ARG A 69 7.35 -15.53 8.95
C ARG A 69 8.25 -16.75 8.83
N ARG A 70 9.56 -16.55 8.81
CA ARG A 70 10.54 -17.64 8.65
C ARG A 70 11.64 -17.61 9.72
N PRO A 71 12.19 -18.76 10.11
CA PRO A 71 13.33 -18.80 11.03
C PRO A 71 14.58 -18.29 10.31
N TYR A 72 15.35 -17.41 10.94
CA TYR A 72 16.66 -16.96 10.45
C TYR A 72 17.83 -17.47 11.31
N GLN A 73 17.53 -18.00 12.49
CA GLN A 73 18.47 -18.61 13.41
C GLN A 73 17.83 -19.85 14.01
N SER A 74 18.61 -20.92 14.22
CA SER A 74 18.11 -22.21 14.71
C SER A 74 18.38 -22.48 16.19
N ASN A 75 19.29 -21.72 16.85
CA ASN A 75 19.62 -21.92 18.26
C ASN A 75 20.04 -20.61 18.99
N PRO A 76 19.20 -20.03 19.87
CA PRO A 76 17.76 -20.26 19.97
C PRO A 76 17.06 -19.93 18.65
N VAL A 77 15.90 -20.55 18.39
CA VAL A 77 15.14 -20.24 17.17
C VAL A 77 14.67 -18.79 17.20
N ARG A 78 15.02 -18.02 16.16
CA ARG A 78 14.55 -16.65 15.98
C ARG A 78 13.88 -16.50 14.63
N TYR A 79 12.83 -15.68 14.61
CA TYR A 79 12.01 -15.44 13.42
C TYR A 79 12.21 -14.03 12.90
N GLU A 80 12.12 -13.92 11.58
CA GLU A 80 11.98 -12.66 10.87
C GLU A 80 10.68 -12.67 10.06
N TYR A 81 10.26 -11.47 9.68
CA TYR A 81 9.10 -11.20 8.83
C TYR A 81 9.62 -10.53 7.58
N VAL A 82 9.48 -11.19 6.43
CA VAL A 82 9.99 -10.70 5.15
C VAL A 82 8.86 -10.48 4.17
N LEU A 83 8.95 -9.45 3.34
CA LEU A 83 7.97 -9.21 2.29
C LEU A 83 7.98 -10.36 1.27
N THR A 84 6.79 -10.87 0.96
CA THR A 84 6.56 -11.74 -0.19
C THR A 84 6.57 -10.93 -1.49
N ASP A 85 6.47 -11.58 -2.65
CA ASP A 85 6.31 -10.87 -3.93
C ASP A 85 5.03 -10.02 -3.94
N LEU A 86 3.95 -10.52 -3.35
CA LEU A 86 2.71 -9.74 -3.18
C LEU A 86 2.94 -8.53 -2.29
N GLY A 87 3.63 -8.68 -1.15
CA GLY A 87 3.99 -7.56 -0.29
C GLY A 87 4.84 -6.51 -0.99
N ARG A 88 5.85 -6.95 -1.77
CA ARG A 88 6.72 -6.07 -2.55
C ARG A 88 5.95 -5.28 -3.61
N SER A 89 4.92 -5.88 -4.20
CA SER A 89 4.08 -5.23 -5.21
C SER A 89 3.32 -3.99 -4.68
N LEU A 90 3.21 -3.81 -3.36
CA LEU A 90 2.58 -2.63 -2.75
C LEU A 90 3.48 -1.39 -2.68
N ARG A 91 4.78 -1.50 -2.99
CA ARG A 91 5.71 -0.35 -2.94
C ARG A 91 5.20 0.89 -3.70
N PRO A 92 4.65 0.79 -4.92
CA PRO A 92 4.12 1.95 -5.64
C PRO A 92 2.97 2.65 -4.91
N VAL A 93 2.15 1.91 -4.15
CA VAL A 93 1.05 2.47 -3.35
C VAL A 93 1.61 3.32 -2.21
N ILE A 94 2.60 2.81 -1.49
CA ILE A 94 3.27 3.55 -0.39
C ILE A 94 3.94 4.82 -0.92
N VAL A 95 4.63 4.72 -2.06
CA VAL A 95 5.28 5.85 -2.72
C VAL A 95 4.26 6.93 -3.11
N ALA A 96 3.13 6.54 -3.70
CA ALA A 96 2.07 7.48 -4.08
C ALA A 96 1.43 8.16 -2.85
N LEU A 97 1.23 7.43 -1.75
CA LEU A 97 0.73 7.99 -0.49
C LEU A 97 1.70 9.01 0.10
N ALA A 98 3.00 8.71 0.12
CA ALA A 98 4.04 9.63 0.60
C ALA A 98 4.12 10.89 -0.26
N ALA A 99 4.10 10.74 -1.60
CA ALA A 99 4.08 11.86 -2.53
C ALA A 99 2.86 12.78 -2.31
N TRP A 100 1.68 12.18 -2.15
CA TRP A 100 0.47 12.93 -1.82
C TRP A 100 0.58 13.66 -0.47
N GLY A 101 1.16 13.03 0.56
CA GLY A 101 1.42 13.70 1.83
C GLY A 101 2.31 14.93 1.67
N ASN A 102 3.41 14.79 0.92
CA ASN A 102 4.38 15.86 0.67
C ASN A 102 3.88 16.96 -0.25
N SER A 103 2.91 16.70 -1.13
CA SER A 103 2.41 17.69 -2.10
C SER A 103 1.74 18.91 -1.46
N ARG A 104 1.43 18.84 -0.16
CA ARG A 104 0.79 19.89 0.64
C ARG A 104 1.78 20.68 1.51
N LEU A 105 3.05 20.26 1.51
CA LEU A 105 4.10 20.81 2.34
C LEU A 105 5.08 21.57 1.46
N ALA A 106 5.58 22.70 1.98
CA ALA A 106 6.77 23.32 1.41
C ALA A 106 7.95 22.33 1.49
N PRO A 107 8.90 22.36 0.54
CA PRO A 107 10.04 21.44 0.53
C PRO A 107 10.76 21.33 1.89
N GLU A 108 10.91 22.44 2.60
CA GLU A 108 11.61 22.54 3.90
C GLU A 108 10.82 21.93 5.06
N GLN A 109 9.53 21.64 4.86
CA GLN A 109 8.63 21.07 5.86
C GLN A 109 8.48 19.55 5.71
N ARG A 110 9.05 18.95 4.66
CA ARG A 110 8.94 17.52 4.39
C ARG A 110 9.89 16.76 5.30
N SER A 111 9.34 16.01 6.26
CA SER A 111 10.13 15.18 7.19
C SER A 111 10.69 13.90 6.54
N MET A 112 10.13 13.49 5.40
CA MET A 112 10.54 12.31 4.64
C MET A 112 10.38 12.61 3.15
N ILE A 113 11.38 12.28 2.34
CA ILE A 113 11.35 12.41 0.88
C ILE A 113 11.83 11.11 0.24
N LEU A 114 11.37 10.83 -0.97
CA LEU A 114 11.94 9.76 -1.78
C LEU A 114 13.13 10.32 -2.55
N VAL A 115 14.24 9.60 -2.54
CA VAL A 115 15.44 9.95 -3.31
C VAL A 115 15.86 8.78 -4.18
N GLU A 116 16.56 9.09 -5.28
CA GLU A 116 17.31 8.10 -6.03
C GLU A 116 18.55 7.68 -5.20
N ALA A 117 18.79 6.38 -5.10
CA ALA A 117 19.67 5.84 -4.07
C ALA A 117 21.16 6.18 -4.30
N GLU A 118 21.59 6.31 -5.55
CA GLU A 118 22.99 6.58 -5.88
C GLU A 118 23.34 8.08 -5.83
N SER A 119 22.48 8.92 -6.38
CA SER A 119 22.67 10.38 -6.50
C SER A 119 22.16 11.15 -5.28
N GLY A 120 21.20 10.60 -4.54
CA GLY A 120 20.49 11.31 -3.48
C GLY A 120 19.51 12.39 -3.99
N GLU A 121 19.29 12.47 -5.30
CA GLU A 121 18.37 13.44 -5.88
C GLU A 121 16.93 13.12 -5.49
N ALA A 122 16.19 14.16 -5.11
CA ALA A 122 14.77 14.03 -4.75
C ALA A 122 13.95 13.58 -5.96
N VAL A 123 13.14 12.55 -5.76
CA VAL A 123 12.21 12.02 -6.76
C VAL A 123 10.84 12.63 -6.51
N GLU A 124 10.20 13.12 -7.57
CA GLU A 124 8.78 13.49 -7.57
C GLU A 124 7.98 12.33 -8.17
N PRO A 125 7.32 11.47 -7.35
CA PRO A 125 6.66 10.29 -7.86
C PRO A 125 5.34 10.63 -8.53
N VAL A 126 5.09 10.01 -9.68
CA VAL A 126 3.91 10.28 -10.51
C VAL A 126 3.32 8.97 -11.01
N VAL A 127 2.00 8.90 -11.11
CA VAL A 127 1.32 7.73 -11.69
C VAL A 127 1.06 7.99 -13.16
N VAL A 128 1.60 7.12 -14.01
CA VAL A 128 1.47 7.20 -15.46
C VAL A 128 0.87 5.91 -16.03
N ASP A 129 0.20 6.02 -17.16
CA ASP A 129 -0.07 4.86 -18.01
C ASP A 129 1.26 4.34 -18.57
N ALA A 130 1.61 3.10 -18.21
CA ALA A 130 2.84 2.46 -18.65
C ALA A 130 2.98 2.35 -20.18
N ARG A 131 1.86 2.35 -20.94
CA ARG A 131 1.91 2.31 -22.41
C ARG A 131 2.22 3.65 -23.05
N THR A 132 1.65 4.72 -22.53
CA THR A 132 1.72 6.06 -23.17
C THR A 132 2.64 7.03 -22.45
N GLY A 133 3.03 6.73 -21.22
CA GLY A 133 3.79 7.63 -20.34
C GLY A 133 2.98 8.83 -19.85
N ARG A 134 1.69 8.92 -20.18
CA ARG A 134 0.83 10.04 -19.76
C ARG A 134 0.41 9.87 -18.32
N ARG A 135 0.39 10.98 -17.59
CA ARG A 135 -0.09 11.01 -16.20
C ARG A 135 -1.58 10.68 -16.13
N LEU A 136 -1.98 10.04 -15.03
CA LEU A 136 -3.35 9.57 -14.78
C LEU A 136 -4.12 10.44 -13.78
N ASP A 137 -3.70 11.68 -13.59
CA ASP A 137 -4.29 12.64 -12.64
C ASP A 137 -5.48 13.41 -13.21
N ASP A 138 -5.68 13.41 -14.53
CA ASP A 138 -6.86 14.00 -15.18
C ASP A 138 -8.05 13.03 -15.10
N SER A 139 -8.98 13.32 -14.17
CA SER A 139 -10.18 12.51 -13.95
C SER A 139 -11.21 12.58 -15.07
N ASP A 140 -11.12 13.57 -15.96
CA ASP A 140 -12.01 13.71 -17.11
C ASP A 140 -11.47 12.90 -18.29
N ALA A 141 -10.14 12.86 -18.45
CA ALA A 141 -9.48 12.03 -19.47
C ALA A 141 -9.41 10.53 -19.08
N TYR A 142 -9.27 10.21 -17.80
CA TYR A 142 -9.12 8.84 -17.30
C TYR A 142 -10.19 8.48 -16.28
N VAL A 143 -11.18 7.71 -16.73
CA VAL A 143 -12.33 7.30 -15.91
C VAL A 143 -12.29 5.81 -15.58
N PHE A 144 -12.79 5.46 -14.39
CA PHE A 144 -13.10 4.07 -14.07
C PHE A 144 -14.35 3.61 -14.83
N ALA A 145 -14.30 2.38 -15.35
CA ALA A 145 -15.41 1.74 -16.04
C ALA A 145 -15.55 0.27 -15.62
N ALA A 146 -16.71 -0.33 -15.89
CA ALA A 146 -16.93 -1.75 -15.62
C ALA A 146 -16.03 -2.61 -16.51
N GLY A 147 -15.24 -3.50 -15.89
CA GLY A 147 -14.37 -4.42 -16.61
C GLY A 147 -15.10 -5.60 -17.25
N PRO A 148 -14.41 -6.42 -18.05
CA PRO A 148 -15.01 -7.56 -18.77
C PRO A 148 -15.73 -8.55 -17.84
N ALA A 149 -15.19 -8.78 -16.64
CA ALA A 149 -15.73 -9.70 -15.65
C ALA A 149 -16.69 -9.04 -14.62
N ALA A 150 -17.09 -7.78 -14.83
CA ALA A 150 -17.97 -7.08 -13.88
C ALA A 150 -19.34 -7.79 -13.73
N GLY A 151 -19.77 -7.99 -12.48
CA GLY A 151 -21.12 -8.43 -12.16
C GLY A 151 -22.17 -7.35 -12.45
N PRO A 152 -23.48 -7.68 -12.37
CA PRO A 152 -24.55 -6.72 -12.65
C PRO A 152 -24.45 -5.44 -11.81
N GLY A 153 -24.18 -5.55 -10.50
CA GLY A 153 -24.06 -4.38 -9.62
C GLY A 153 -22.91 -3.45 -10.01
N MET A 154 -21.74 -4.00 -10.37
CA MET A 154 -20.61 -3.18 -10.83
C MET A 154 -20.86 -2.57 -12.22
N ARG A 155 -21.57 -3.27 -13.12
CA ARG A 155 -21.98 -2.69 -14.41
C ARG A 155 -22.95 -1.53 -14.21
N ASP A 156 -23.94 -1.70 -13.35
CA ASP A 156 -24.93 -0.66 -13.04
C ASP A 156 -24.27 0.58 -12.43
N ARG A 157 -23.30 0.38 -11.52
CA ARG A 157 -22.50 1.46 -10.92
C ARG A 157 -21.84 2.36 -11.96
N TYR A 158 -21.37 1.79 -13.08
CA TYR A 158 -20.68 2.53 -14.14
C TYR A 158 -21.58 2.88 -15.34
N ALA A 159 -22.79 2.34 -15.44
CA ALA A 159 -23.70 2.57 -16.56
C ALA A 159 -24.23 4.02 -16.64
N ALA A 160 -24.32 4.71 -15.50
CA ALA A 160 -24.86 6.08 -15.43
C ALA A 160 -23.86 7.18 -15.83
N ARG A 161 -22.56 6.87 -15.92
CA ARG A 161 -21.52 7.83 -16.32
C ARG A 161 -21.32 7.76 -17.83
N ARG A 162 -22.21 8.42 -18.58
CA ARG A 162 -21.92 8.76 -19.98
C ARG A 162 -20.64 9.60 -20.00
N VAL A 163 -19.63 9.09 -20.70
CA VAL A 163 -18.43 9.82 -21.13
C VAL A 163 -18.90 11.16 -21.68
N ILE A 164 -18.57 12.25 -20.98
CA ILE A 164 -18.83 13.59 -21.46
C ILE A 164 -17.98 13.75 -22.72
N ARG A 165 -18.64 14.18 -23.79
CA ARG A 165 -18.12 14.24 -25.17
C ARG A 165 -17.10 15.36 -25.35
#